data_AF-A0A392TH91-F1
#
_entry.id   AF-A0A392TH91-F1
#
_cell.length_a   1.000
_cell.length_b   1.000
_cell.length_c   1.000
_cell.angle_alpha   90.00
_cell.angle_beta   90.00
_cell.angle_gamma   90.00
#
_symmetry.space_group_name_H-M   'P 1'
#
loop_
_entity.id
_entity.type
_entity.pdbx_description
1 polymer ?
#
loop_
_entity_poly.entity_id
_entity_poly.type
_entity_poly.pdbx_seq_one_letter_code
_entity_poly.pdbx_strand_id
1 'polypeptide(L)'
;WGSSHHAFSYRPSVGASGGLLTLWDSSEVEVWSTESYEHVLWCSGRFIQSGEEFILANIYAPCDDGAKQVLWGSLSARIQELGRKR
;
A
#
# COMPACT_ATOMS: atom_id res chain seq x y z
N TRP A 1 -2.94 -16.69 14.64
CA TRP A 1 -3.87 -17.16 13.60
C TRP A 1 -5.17 -17.56 14.29
N GLY A 2 -6.25 -16.77 14.18
CA GLY A 2 -7.49 -17.07 14.90
C GLY A 2 -8.42 -15.90 15.28
N SER A 3 -8.13 -14.64 14.96
CA SER A 3 -9.17 -13.60 14.98
C SER A 3 -10.04 -13.69 13.72
N SER A 4 -11.34 -13.38 13.81
CA SER A 4 -12.26 -13.42 12.65
C SER A 4 -12.28 -12.11 11.85
N HIS A 5 -11.64 -11.07 12.38
CA HIS A 5 -11.68 -9.70 11.88
C HIS A 5 -10.45 -9.39 11.03
N HIS A 6 -10.41 -9.93 9.82
CA HIS A 6 -9.35 -9.62 8.87
C HIS A 6 -9.94 -8.92 7.67
N ALA A 7 -9.31 -7.83 7.26
CA ALA A 7 -9.55 -7.20 5.98
C ALA A 7 -8.25 -7.16 5.17
N PHE A 8 -8.40 -6.99 3.86
CA PHE A 8 -7.27 -7.05 2.95
C PHE A 8 -7.52 -6.19 1.72
N SER A 9 -6.42 -5.83 1.05
CA SER A 9 -6.42 -5.30 -0.30
C SER A 9 -5.27 -5.93 -1.06
N TYR A 10 -5.43 -6.08 -2.37
CA TYR A 10 -4.46 -6.79 -3.19
C TYR A 10 -4.37 -6.21 -4.59
N ARG A 11 -3.19 -6.36 -5.19
CA ARG A 11 -2.97 -6.23 -6.62
C ARG A 11 -2.76 -7.65 -7.17
N PRO A 12 -3.57 -8.11 -8.14
CA PRO A 12 -3.39 -9.43 -8.70
C PRO A 12 -2.05 -9.55 -9.41
N SER A 13 -1.55 -10.77 -9.50
CA SER A 13 -0.44 -11.13 -10.38
C SER A 13 -0.74 -10.75 -11.83
N VAL A 14 0.27 -10.28 -12.57
CA VAL A 14 0.15 -9.99 -14.02
C VAL A 14 1.12 -10.87 -14.79
N GLY A 15 0.59 -11.81 -15.57
CA GLY A 15 1.41 -12.81 -16.26
C GLY A 15 2.19 -13.67 -15.26
N ALA A 16 3.51 -13.78 -15.46
CA ALA A 16 4.41 -14.51 -14.56
C ALA A 16 4.90 -13.69 -13.36
N SER A 17 4.52 -12.40 -13.26
CA SER A 17 4.87 -11.57 -12.11
C SER A 17 3.97 -11.87 -10.91
N GLY A 18 4.53 -11.83 -9.70
CA GLY A 18 3.75 -11.96 -8.46
C GLY A 18 2.80 -10.78 -8.23
N GLY A 19 1.83 -10.98 -7.33
CA GLY A 19 0.91 -9.94 -6.86
C GLY A 19 1.39 -9.28 -5.57
N LEU A 20 0.64 -8.27 -5.11
CA LEU A 20 0.81 -7.64 -3.81
C LEU A 20 -0.41 -7.92 -2.95
N LEU A 21 -0.20 -8.11 -1.66
CA LEU A 21 -1.26 -8.33 -0.68
C LEU A 21 -0.90 -7.61 0.61
N THR A 22 -1.82 -6.78 1.08
CA THR A 22 -1.78 -6.15 2.40
C THR A 22 -2.97 -6.68 3.19
N LEU A 23 -2.70 -7.30 4.34
CA LEU A 23 -3.73 -7.69 5.31
C LEU A 23 -3.58 -6.88 6.59
N TRP A 24 -4.70 -6.65 7.27
CA TRP A 24 -4.73 -6.03 8.58
C TRP A 24 -5.84 -6.63 9.43
N ASP A 25 -5.71 -6.50 10.74
CA ASP A 25 -6.80 -6.77 11.68
C ASP A 25 -7.77 -5.59 11.68
N SER A 26 -9.02 -5.83 11.29
CA SER A 26 -10.03 -4.79 11.20
C SER A 26 -10.57 -4.34 12.56
N SER A 27 -10.19 -5.00 13.67
CA SER A 27 -10.44 -4.46 15.02
C SER A 27 -9.42 -3.41 15.44
N GLU A 28 -8.23 -3.42 14.83
CA GLU A 28 -7.12 -2.52 15.19
C GLU A 28 -6.96 -1.36 14.20
N VAL A 29 -7.29 -1.60 12.92
CA VAL A 29 -7.05 -0.67 11.83
C VAL A 29 -8.30 -0.49 10.97
N GLU A 30 -8.71 0.76 10.81
CA GLU A 30 -9.68 1.18 9.82
C GLU A 30 -8.95 1.60 8.54
N VAL A 31 -9.29 1.02 7.38
CA VAL A 31 -8.78 1.42 6.06
C VAL A 31 -9.93 1.98 5.25
N TRP A 32 -9.87 3.26 4.87
CA TRP A 32 -10.94 3.94 4.12
C TRP A 32 -10.65 4.07 2.62
N SER A 33 -9.39 3.92 2.20
CA SER A 33 -9.01 4.00 0.78
C SER A 33 -7.85 3.08 0.46
N THR A 34 -7.91 2.44 -0.71
CA THR A 34 -6.79 1.69 -1.27
C THR A 34 -6.61 2.03 -2.75
N GLU A 35 -5.38 2.24 -3.19
CA GLU A 35 -5.06 2.61 -4.57
C GLU A 35 -4.01 1.62 -5.13
N SER A 36 -4.33 0.94 -6.23
CA SER A 36 -3.43 0.00 -6.89
C SER A 36 -2.79 0.66 -8.11
N TYR A 37 -1.46 0.71 -8.12
CA TYR A 37 -0.63 1.18 -9.23
C TYR A 37 0.35 0.10 -9.68
N GLU A 38 1.10 0.35 -10.76
CA GLU A 38 2.20 -0.54 -11.12
C GLU A 38 3.20 -0.63 -9.97
N HIS A 39 3.49 -1.86 -9.56
CA HIS A 39 4.44 -2.21 -8.50
C HIS A 39 4.09 -1.72 -7.09
N VAL A 40 2.95 -1.04 -6.87
CA VAL A 40 2.60 -0.46 -5.57
C VAL A 40 1.12 -0.64 -5.25
N LEU A 41 0.84 -1.03 -4.01
CA LEU A 41 -0.50 -1.00 -3.41
C LEU A 41 -0.48 -0.03 -2.22
N TRP A 42 -1.23 1.06 -2.34
CA TRP A 42 -1.40 2.05 -1.28
C TRP A 42 -2.63 1.74 -0.43
N CYS A 43 -2.52 1.91 0.89
CA CYS A 43 -3.63 1.83 1.84
C CYS A 43 -3.60 3.07 2.74
N SER A 44 -4.67 3.84 2.77
CA SER A 44 -4.87 4.95 3.70
C SER A 44 -5.76 4.48 4.83
N GLY A 45 -5.24 4.59 6.05
CA GLY A 45 -5.88 4.01 7.21
C GLY A 45 -5.52 4.73 8.51
N ARG A 46 -6.13 4.27 9.60
CA ARG A 46 -5.93 4.83 10.93
C ARG A 46 -5.99 3.71 11.94
N PHE A 47 -5.12 3.80 12.96
CA PHE A 47 -5.23 2.94 14.12
C PHE A 47 -6.47 3.34 14.94
N ILE A 48 -7.37 2.39 15.17
CA ILE A 48 -8.64 2.64 15.86
C ILE A 48 -8.40 3.14 17.29
N GLN A 49 -7.42 2.58 17.99
CA GLN A 49 -7.14 2.91 19.38
C GLN A 49 -6.55 4.32 19.55
N SER A 50 -5.57 4.71 18.72
CA SER A 50 -4.88 6.00 18.87
C SER A 50 -5.51 7.12 18.04
N GLY A 51 -6.31 6.78 17.03
CA GLY A 51 -6.78 7.74 16.04
C GLY A 51 -5.67 8.24 15.10
N GLU A 52 -4.48 7.63 15.12
CA GLU A 52 -3.36 8.07 14.27
C GLU A 52 -3.54 7.61 12.82
N GLU A 53 -3.63 8.59 11.92
CA GLU A 53 -3.73 8.36 10.48
C GLU A 53 -2.37 8.08 9.85
N PHE A 54 -2.37 7.10 8.95
CA PHE A 54 -1.20 6.65 8.20
C PHE A 54 -1.55 6.36 6.74
N ILE A 55 -0.48 6.31 5.93
CA ILE A 55 -0.52 5.82 4.56
C ILE A 55 0.55 4.74 4.44
N LEU A 56 0.14 3.54 4.03
CA LEU A 56 1.03 2.40 3.81
C LEU A 56 1.21 2.19 2.30
N ALA A 57 2.45 2.01 1.86
CA ALA A 57 2.77 1.56 0.51
C ALA A 57 3.41 0.17 0.55
N ASN A 58 2.75 -0.82 -0.01
CA ASN A 58 3.32 -2.15 -0.23
C ASN A 58 3.89 -2.21 -1.66
N ILE A 59 5.18 -2.54 -1.81
CA ILE A 59 5.92 -2.34 -3.06
C ILE A 59 6.56 -3.65 -3.50
N TYR A 60 6.35 -4.00 -4.77
CA TYR A 60 7.05 -5.09 -5.43
C TYR A 60 7.83 -4.55 -6.63
N ALA A 61 9.06 -4.11 -6.37
CA ALA A 61 9.88 -3.40 -7.35
C ALA A 61 10.32 -4.32 -8.51
N PRO A 62 10.43 -3.78 -9.74
CA PRO A 62 10.98 -4.53 -10.88
C PRO A 62 12.45 -4.89 -10.65
N CYS A 63 12.95 -5.92 -11.33
CA CYS A 63 14.36 -6.29 -11.23
C CYS A 63 15.28 -5.34 -12.02
N ASP A 64 14.78 -4.79 -13.13
CA ASP A 64 15.50 -3.86 -14.00
C ASP A 64 15.80 -2.52 -13.30
N ASP A 65 17.03 -2.05 -13.43
CA ASP A 65 17.49 -0.83 -12.74
C ASP A 65 16.83 0.44 -13.29
N GLY A 66 16.61 0.53 -14.60
CA GLY A 66 15.90 1.66 -15.22
C GLY A 66 14.47 1.74 -14.73
N ALA A 67 13.75 0.61 -14.75
CA ALA A 67 12.39 0.51 -14.25
C ALA A 67 12.29 0.81 -12.74
N LYS A 68 13.28 0.38 -11.93
CA LYS A 68 13.35 0.75 -10.50
C LYS A 68 13.51 2.25 -10.33
N GLN A 69 14.39 2.91 -11.08
CA GLN A 69 14.56 4.35 -10.99
C GLN A 69 13.26 5.10 -11.31
N VAL A 70 12.54 4.68 -12.36
CA VAL A 70 11.23 5.24 -12.71
C VAL A 70 10.24 5.06 -11.56
N LEU A 71 10.14 3.85 -11.01
CA LEU A 71 9.30 3.54 -9.86
C LEU A 71 9.59 4.48 -8.67
N TRP A 72 10.85 4.57 -8.24
CA TRP A 72 11.23 5.41 -7.10
C TRP A 72 11.00 6.89 -7.35
N GLY A 73 11.18 7.36 -8.59
CA GLY A 73 10.81 8.72 -9.00
C GLY A 73 9.31 8.98 -8.82
N SER A 74 8.46 8.08 -9.32
CA SER A 74 7.00 8.18 -9.17
C SER A 74 6.55 8.12 -7.70
N LEU A 75 7.15 7.24 -6.87
CA LEU A 75 6.85 7.20 -5.43
C LEU A 75 7.24 8.50 -4.74
N SER A 76 8.43 9.03 -5.03
CA SER A 76 8.93 10.26 -4.41
C SER A 76 7.98 11.44 -4.70
N ALA A 77 7.55 11.59 -5.96
CA ALA A 77 6.58 12.61 -6.35
C ALA A 77 5.23 12.42 -5.63
N ARG A 78 4.74 11.18 -5.51
CA ARG A 78 3.48 10.89 -4.81
C ARG A 78 3.58 11.19 -3.31
N ILE A 79 4.67 10.82 -2.65
CA ILE A 79 4.91 11.08 -1.23
C ILE A 79 4.94 12.59 -0.97
N GLN A 80 5.59 13.37 -1.84
CA GLN A 80 5.61 14.82 -1.73
C GLN A 80 4.21 15.43 -1.84
N GLU A 81 3.40 14.99 -2.81
CA GLU A 81 2.03 15.47 -2.96
C GLU A 81 1.13 15.08 -1.78
N LEU A 82 1.33 13.89 -1.18
CA LEU A 82 0.63 13.49 0.02
C LEU A 82 1.05 14.32 1.24
N GLY A 83 2.34 14.62 1.38
CA GLY A 83 2.86 15.47 2.45
C GLY A 83 2.35 16.91 2.40
N ARG A 84 2.05 17.43 1.21
CA ARG A 84 1.48 18.78 1.02
C ARG A 84 -0.01 18.88 1.37
N LYS A 85 -0.71 17.75 1.46
CA LYS A 85 -2.17 17.69 1.77
C LYS A 85 -2.47 17.54 3.27
N ARG A 86 -1.45 17.32 4.10
CA ARG A 86 -1.56 17.36 5.57
C ARG A 86 -1.29 18.77 6.07
#